data_AF-W7YNA1-F1
#
_entry.id   AF-W7YNA1-F1
#
_cell.length_a   1.000
_cell.length_b   1.000
_cell.length_c   1.000
_cell.angle_alpha   90.00
_cell.angle_beta   90.00
_cell.angle_gamma   90.00
#
_symmetry.space_group_name_H-M   'P 1'
#
loop_
_entity.id
_entity.type
_entity.pdbx_description
1 polymer ?
#
loop_
_entity_poly.entity_id
_entity_poly.type
_entity_poly.pdbx_seq_one_letter_code
_entity_poly.pdbx_strand_id
1 'polypeptide(L)'
;MNYTIDLAKAYPRIYNQIMDKKRNKPYEQSHKQWQAMRRGRYVEYNLVYDRGTKFGLESGGNIESILVSMPPMAQWEYSFEPSLESPEQHTLDLLKKEIDWIKKE
;
A
#
# COMPACT_ATOMS: atom_id res chain seq x y z
N MET A 1 20.80 18.36 4.29
CA MET A 1 20.47 18.15 2.86
C MET A 1 20.83 16.74 2.38
N ASN A 2 22.03 16.21 2.70
CA ASN A 2 22.47 14.88 2.23
C ASN A 2 21.51 13.73 2.58
N TYR A 3 20.98 13.69 3.81
CA TYR A 3 20.06 12.63 4.23
C TYR A 3 18.83 12.46 3.33
N THR A 4 18.12 13.55 3.00
CA THR A 4 16.95 13.50 2.11
C THR A 4 17.32 13.07 0.69
N ILE A 5 18.47 13.52 0.19
CA ILE A 5 18.99 13.13 -1.13
C ILE A 5 19.29 11.63 -1.15
N ASP A 6 19.92 11.11 -0.10
CA ASP A 6 20.29 9.71 -0.01
C ASP A 6 19.04 8.81 0.07
N LEU A 7 18.01 9.21 0.83
CA LEU A 7 16.72 8.52 0.85
C LEU A 7 16.04 8.52 -0.52
N ALA A 8 15.98 9.67 -1.19
CA ALA A 8 15.36 9.79 -2.51
C ALA A 8 16.08 8.94 -3.57
N LYS A 9 17.41 8.80 -3.47
CA LYS A 9 18.20 7.90 -4.33
C LYS A 9 18.00 6.43 -3.98
N ALA A 10 17.82 6.11 -2.69
CA ALA A 10 17.69 4.74 -2.23
C ALA A 10 16.34 4.11 -2.62
N TYR A 11 15.23 4.85 -2.50
CA TYR A 11 13.88 4.35 -2.75
C TYR A 11 13.70 3.67 -4.12
N PRO A 12 13.95 4.34 -5.28
CA PRO A 12 13.72 3.73 -6.58
C PRO A 12 14.63 2.52 -6.81
N ARG A 13 15.87 2.55 -6.30
CA ARG A 13 16.79 1.41 -6.39
C ARG A 13 16.24 0.18 -5.67
N ILE A 14 15.79 0.34 -4.42
CA ILE A 14 15.24 -0.75 -3.63
C ILE A 14 13.93 -1.26 -4.25
N TYR A 15 13.04 -0.34 -4.62
CA TYR A 15 11.73 -0.70 -5.17
C TYR A 15 11.84 -1.41 -6.53
N ASN A 16 12.73 -0.96 -7.42
CA ASN A 16 12.97 -1.62 -8.70
C ASN A 16 13.50 -3.04 -8.51
N GLN A 17 14.41 -3.27 -7.57
CA GLN A 17 14.90 -4.62 -7.26
C GLN A 17 13.77 -5.56 -6.81
N ILE A 18 12.81 -5.05 -6.03
CA ILE A 18 11.63 -5.84 -5.63
C ILE A 18 10.75 -6.12 -6.85
N MET A 19 10.49 -5.11 -7.68
CA MET A 19 9.66 -5.24 -8.87
C MET A 19 10.27 -6.22 -9.89
N ASP A 20 11.55 -6.11 -10.20
CA ASP A 20 12.23 -6.98 -11.16
C ASP A 20 12.13 -8.46 -10.75
N LYS A 21 12.22 -8.75 -9.44
CA LYS A 21 12.07 -10.10 -8.90
C LYS A 21 10.65 -10.64 -8.94
N LYS A 22 9.64 -9.78 -8.95
CA LYS A 22 8.23 -10.18 -8.72
C LYS A 22 7.30 -9.90 -9.90
N ARG A 23 7.69 -9.07 -10.87
CA ARG A 23 6.83 -8.59 -11.97
C ARG A 23 6.26 -9.69 -12.87
N ASN A 24 6.98 -10.80 -13.04
CA ASN A 24 6.56 -11.92 -13.89
C ASN A 24 5.86 -13.04 -13.11
N LYS A 25 5.59 -12.85 -11.81
CA LYS A 25 4.90 -13.87 -11.03
C LYS A 25 3.47 -14.03 -11.55
N PRO A 26 3.04 -15.27 -11.84
CA PRO A 26 1.65 -15.52 -12.20
C PRO A 26 0.76 -15.13 -11.03
N TYR A 27 -0.44 -14.67 -11.36
CA TYR A 27 -1.48 -14.38 -10.39
C TYR A 27 -2.81 -14.89 -10.94
N GLU A 28 -3.75 -15.05 -10.04
CA GLU A 28 -5.11 -15.50 -10.32
C GLU A 28 -6.09 -14.37 -10.03
N GLN A 29 -7.35 -14.57 -10.38
CA GLN A 29 -8.39 -13.57 -10.15
C GLN A 29 -8.61 -13.31 -8.64
N SER A 30 -8.50 -14.34 -7.81
CA SER A 30 -8.56 -14.26 -6.34
C SER A 30 -7.51 -13.28 -5.78
N HIS A 31 -6.27 -13.38 -6.26
CA HIS A 31 -5.19 -12.47 -5.89
C HIS A 31 -5.49 -11.00 -6.27
N LYS A 32 -6.19 -10.77 -7.39
CA LYS A 32 -6.61 -9.42 -7.81
C LYS A 32 -7.74 -8.87 -6.95
N GLN A 33 -8.69 -9.71 -6.56
CA GLN A 33 -9.75 -9.35 -5.61
C GLN A 33 -9.13 -8.96 -4.25
N TRP A 34 -8.21 -9.78 -3.74
CA TRP A 34 -7.47 -9.45 -2.52
C TRP A 34 -6.70 -8.13 -2.64
N GLN A 35 -5.99 -7.92 -3.76
CA GLN A 35 -5.30 -6.65 -4.03
C GLN A 35 -6.26 -5.46 -4.00
N ALA A 36 -7.46 -5.57 -4.58
CA ALA A 36 -8.46 -4.51 -4.60
C ALA A 36 -9.00 -4.22 -3.19
N MET A 37 -9.23 -5.26 -2.37
CA MET A 37 -9.62 -5.11 -0.96
C MET A 37 -8.52 -4.41 -0.14
N ARG A 38 -7.25 -4.78 -0.32
CA ARG A 38 -6.13 -4.09 0.35
C ARG A 38 -6.00 -2.64 -0.09
N ARG A 39 -6.27 -2.35 -1.36
CA ARG A 39 -6.34 -0.99 -1.91
C ARG A 39 -7.49 -0.17 -1.31
N GLY A 40 -8.61 -0.80 -0.93
CA GLY A 40 -9.67 -0.16 -0.16
C GLY A 40 -9.17 0.43 1.17
N ARG A 41 -8.34 -0.32 1.91
CA ARG A 41 -7.69 0.20 3.14
C ARG A 41 -6.71 1.35 2.87
N TYR A 42 -6.05 1.35 1.71
CA TYR A 42 -5.17 2.46 1.29
C TYR A 42 -5.98 3.74 1.01
N VAL A 43 -7.15 3.60 0.38
CA VAL A 43 -8.11 4.70 0.16
C VAL A 43 -8.60 5.24 1.51
N GLU A 44 -9.03 4.36 2.43
CA GLU A 44 -9.46 4.76 3.78
C GLU A 44 -8.37 5.55 4.50
N TYR A 45 -7.12 5.09 4.44
CA TYR A 45 -6.01 5.80 5.07
C TYR A 45 -5.85 7.22 4.53
N ASN A 46 -5.77 7.36 3.21
CA ASN A 46 -5.51 8.65 2.59
C ASN A 46 -6.68 9.63 2.77
N LEU A 47 -7.93 9.16 2.68
CA LEU A 47 -9.10 10.05 2.81
C LEU A 47 -9.40 10.42 4.26
N VAL A 48 -9.13 9.53 5.23
CA VAL A 48 -9.51 9.74 6.64
C VAL A 48 -8.36 10.28 7.49
N TYR A 49 -7.14 9.79 7.27
CA TYR A 49 -6.01 10.02 8.19
C TYR A 49 -4.85 10.81 7.60
N ASP A 50 -4.62 10.74 6.28
CA ASP A 50 -3.53 11.48 5.66
C ASP A 50 -3.77 12.99 5.70
N ARG A 51 -2.96 13.69 6.51
CA ARG A 51 -3.10 15.13 6.73
C ARG A 51 -2.88 15.94 5.46
N GLY A 52 -1.99 15.48 4.57
CA GLY A 52 -1.68 16.16 3.31
C GLY A 52 -2.87 16.15 2.36
N THR A 53 -3.49 14.98 2.18
CA THR A 53 -4.72 14.80 1.41
C THR A 53 -5.85 15.64 1.97
N LYS A 54 -6.10 15.54 3.29
CA LYS A 54 -7.16 16.31 3.95
C LYS A 54 -6.98 17.82 3.77
N PHE A 55 -5.78 18.32 4.07
CA PHE A 55 -5.46 19.74 3.91
C PHE A 55 -5.61 20.19 2.45
N GLY A 56 -5.11 19.41 1.49
CA GLY A 56 -5.20 19.76 0.07
C GLY A 56 -6.64 19.88 -0.41
N LEU A 57 -7.52 18.99 0.03
CA LEU A 57 -8.95 19.02 -0.31
C LEU A 57 -9.67 20.21 0.37
N GLU A 58 -9.40 20.47 1.64
CA GLU A 58 -10.03 21.56 2.40
C GLU A 58 -9.54 22.96 1.98
N SER A 59 -8.30 23.07 1.49
CA SER A 59 -7.69 24.34 1.06
C SER A 59 -7.96 24.70 -0.41
N GLY A 60 -8.69 23.87 -1.16
CA GLY A 60 -8.98 24.11 -2.58
C GLY A 60 -7.78 23.86 -3.51
N GLY A 61 -6.87 22.96 -3.13
CA GLY A 61 -5.75 22.55 -3.96
C GLY A 61 -6.19 21.79 -5.22
N ASN A 62 -5.22 21.48 -6.10
CA ASN A 62 -5.50 20.72 -7.33
C ASN A 62 -5.93 19.28 -7.00
N ILE A 63 -7.23 19.01 -7.12
CA ILE A 63 -7.85 17.73 -6.76
C ILE A 63 -7.20 16.55 -7.50
N GLU A 64 -6.96 16.67 -8.80
CA GLU A 64 -6.35 15.59 -9.61
C GLU A 64 -4.94 15.26 -9.13
N SER A 65 -4.17 16.28 -8.74
CA SER A 65 -2.81 16.08 -8.20
C SER A 65 -2.83 15.47 -6.79
N ILE A 66 -3.84 15.80 -5.97
CA ILE A 66 -4.01 15.25 -4.62
C ILE A 66 -4.44 13.79 -4.69
N LEU A 67 -5.42 13.48 -5.55
CA LEU A 67 -6.03 12.16 -5.66
C LEU A 67 -5.28 11.21 -6.60
N VAL A 68 -4.15 11.60 -7.18
CA VAL A 68 -3.26 10.68 -7.94
C VAL A 68 -2.79 9.49 -7.11
N SER A 69 -2.82 9.61 -5.78
CA SER A 69 -2.54 8.53 -4.84
C SER A 69 -3.62 7.45 -4.83
N MET A 70 -4.83 7.73 -5.34
CA MET A 70 -5.91 6.75 -5.36
C MET A 70 -5.61 5.61 -6.35
N PRO A 71 -5.87 4.35 -5.97
CA PRO A 71 -5.71 3.23 -6.86
C PRO A 71 -6.78 3.25 -7.96
N PRO A 72 -6.50 2.69 -9.15
CA PRO A 72 -7.47 2.62 -10.24
C PRO A 72 -8.69 1.74 -9.92
N MET A 73 -8.53 0.79 -9.00
CA MET A 73 -9.60 -0.08 -8.51
C MET A 73 -9.38 -0.37 -7.02
N ALA A 74 -10.45 -0.24 -6.25
CA ALA A 74 -10.55 -0.64 -4.85
C ALA A 74 -11.89 -1.34 -4.63
N GLN A 75 -11.95 -2.23 -3.64
CA GLN A 75 -13.16 -2.96 -3.28
C GLN A 75 -13.32 -2.99 -1.76
N TRP A 76 -14.57 -3.09 -1.34
CA TRP A 76 -14.96 -3.28 0.06
C TRP A 76 -15.91 -4.46 0.13
N GLU A 77 -15.65 -5.35 1.08
CA GLU A 77 -16.47 -6.51 1.37
C GLU A 77 -16.85 -6.49 2.85
N TYR A 78 -18.11 -6.80 3.12
CA TYR A 78 -18.62 -6.83 4.49
C TYR A 78 -18.02 -8.00 5.25
N SER A 79 -17.36 -7.72 6.38
CA SER A 79 -16.77 -8.72 7.28
C SER A 79 -15.93 -9.80 6.58
N PHE A 80 -15.11 -9.39 5.60
CA PHE A 80 -14.18 -10.32 4.96
C PHE A 80 -13.15 -10.84 5.97
N GLU A 81 -13.08 -12.17 6.09
CA GLU A 81 -12.09 -12.89 6.90
C GLU A 81 -11.37 -13.90 6.01
N PRO A 82 -10.05 -13.75 5.80
CA PRO A 82 -9.29 -14.73 5.05
C PRO A 82 -9.13 -16.03 5.87
N SER A 83 -8.95 -17.15 5.18
CA SER A 83 -8.67 -18.43 5.86
C SER A 83 -7.35 -18.37 6.64
N LEU A 84 -7.28 -19.01 7.82
CA LEU A 84 -6.14 -18.88 8.73
C LEU A 84 -4.78 -19.23 8.11
N GLU A 85 -4.74 -20.26 7.25
CA GLU A 85 -3.53 -20.74 6.59
C GLU A 85 -3.27 -20.07 5.23
N SER A 86 -4.02 -19.01 4.90
CA SER A 86 -3.92 -18.35 3.59
C SER A 86 -2.77 -17.33 3.52
N PRO A 87 -2.22 -17.09 2.32
CA PRO A 87 -1.29 -15.97 2.07
C PRO A 87 -1.86 -14.60 2.47
N GLU A 88 -3.18 -14.43 2.37
CA GLU A 88 -3.92 -13.24 2.77
C GLU A 88 -3.83 -13.02 4.28
N GLN A 89 -4.11 -14.06 5.07
CA GLN A 89 -3.96 -14.01 6.53
C GLN A 89 -2.51 -13.74 6.93
N HIS A 90 -1.56 -14.44 6.31
CA HIS A 90 -0.14 -14.18 6.53
C HIS A 90 0.23 -12.71 6.27
N THR A 91 -0.32 -12.11 5.20
CA THR A 91 -0.13 -10.68 4.90
C THR A 91 -0.68 -9.80 6.03
N LEU A 92 -1.86 -10.12 6.58
CA LEU A 92 -2.44 -9.35 7.69
C LEU A 92 -1.61 -9.43 8.97
N ASP A 93 -0.99 -10.59 9.25
CA ASP A 93 -0.10 -10.76 10.39
C ASP A 93 1.18 -9.93 10.29
N LEU A 94 1.58 -9.60 9.07
CA LEU A 94 2.69 -8.68 8.78
C LEU A 94 2.31 -7.20 8.85
N LEU A 95 1.02 -6.86 8.78
CA LEU A 95 0.54 -5.47 8.80
C LEU A 95 0.15 -5.01 10.21
N LYS A 96 1.01 -5.34 11.18
CA LYS A 96 0.86 -5.01 12.60
C LYS A 96 2.07 -4.19 13.07
N LYS A 97 1.91 -3.48 14.18
CA LYS A 97 3.01 -2.75 14.82
C LYS A 97 4.02 -3.71 15.45
N GLU A 98 5.19 -3.19 15.81
CA GLU A 98 6.19 -3.89 16.64
C GLU A 98 6.86 -5.10 15.98
N ILE A 99 6.91 -5.14 14.64
CA ILE A 99 7.70 -6.12 13.90
C ILE A 99 9.13 -5.59 13.71
N ASP A 100 10.12 -6.30 14.24
CA ASP A 100 11.55 -6.05 13.97
C ASP A 100 11.94 -6.66 12.62
N TRP A 101 11.83 -5.88 11.55
CA TRP A 101 12.15 -6.31 10.19
C TRP A 101 13.64 -6.58 9.93
N ILE A 102 14.53 -6.15 10.82
CA ILE A 102 15.98 -6.36 10.66
C ILE A 102 16.36 -7.74 11.22
N LYS A 103 15.70 -8.16 12.31
CA LYS A 103 15.95 -9.45 12.96
C LYS A 103 15.00 -10.56 12.51
N LYS A 104 14.00 -10.24 11.71
CA LYS A 104 13.04 -11.21 11.19
C LYS A 104 13.72 -12.10 10.14
N GLU A 105 13.93 -13.36 10.50
CA GLU A 105 14.39 -14.43 9.61
C GLU A 105 13.38 -14.73 8.50
#